data_AF-A0A2S5LKR8-F1
#
_entry.id   AF-A0A2S5LKR8-F1
#
_cell.length_a   1.000
_cell.length_b   1.000
_cell.length_c   1.000
_cell.angle_alpha   90.00
_cell.angle_beta   90.00
_cell.angle_gamma   90.00
#
_symmetry.space_group_name_H-M   'P 1'
#
loop_
_entity.id
_entity.type
_entity.pdbx_description
1 polymer ?
#
loop_
_entity_poly.entity_id
_entity_poly.type
_entity_poly.pdbx_seq_one_letter_code
_entity_poly.pdbx_strand_id
1 'polypeptide(L)'
;GKTELARDLLLRSQIFVEYAPQTRSEGEIQQLGPEHPVTELREILAGHRPGRISKDAITIFDSVGFAIEDFSVLRLLRDLARETGVGRNIELIAEPADPKDLFSLLHPLDAEREDDASLVRTEQPA
;
A
#
# COMPACT_ATOMS: atom_id res chain seq x y z
N GLY A 1 4.51 -11.25 16.46
CA GLY A 1 5.35 -11.35 17.67
C GLY A 1 5.92 -10.02 18.15
N LYS A 2 6.08 -9.01 17.28
CA LYS A 2 6.50 -7.66 17.68
C LYS A 2 5.28 -6.90 18.24
N THR A 3 5.44 -6.26 19.39
CA THR A 3 4.46 -5.35 20.02
C THR A 3 5.20 -4.27 20.82
N GLU A 4 4.56 -3.13 21.04
CA GLU A 4 5.15 -1.93 21.64
C GLU A 4 4.41 -1.49 22.92
N LEU A 5 3.14 -1.88 23.10
CA LEU A 5 2.32 -1.48 24.23
C LEU A 5 2.14 -2.62 25.25
N ALA A 6 2.04 -2.26 26.52
CA ALA A 6 1.70 -3.21 27.57
C ALA A 6 0.23 -3.65 27.49
N ARG A 7 -0.03 -4.95 27.65
CA ARG A 7 -1.37 -5.55 27.63
C ARG A 7 -2.42 -4.84 28.51
N ASP A 8 -2.04 -4.39 29.70
CA ASP A 8 -2.95 -3.71 30.63
C ASP A 8 -3.40 -2.33 30.14
N LEU A 9 -2.64 -1.70 29.24
CA LEU A 9 -3.07 -0.49 28.56
C LEU A 9 -4.14 -0.81 27.51
N LEU A 10 -3.95 -1.89 26.74
CA LEU A 10 -4.91 -2.33 25.74
C LEU A 10 -6.27 -2.65 26.37
N LEU A 11 -6.28 -3.39 27.48
CA LEU A 11 -7.51 -3.77 28.20
C LEU A 11 -8.33 -2.58 28.74
N ARG A 12 -7.72 -1.41 28.87
CA ARG A 12 -8.36 -0.18 29.38
C ARG A 12 -8.66 0.85 28.27
N SER A 13 -8.45 0.47 27.01
CA SER A 13 -8.56 1.38 25.87
C SER A 13 -9.69 1.01 24.93
N GLN A 14 -10.24 2.01 24.25
CA GLN A 14 -10.99 1.79 23.01
C GLN A 14 -10.00 1.58 21.88
N ILE A 15 -10.04 0.40 21.25
CA ILE A 15 -9.07 0.01 20.23
C ILE A 15 -9.70 0.14 18.84
N PHE A 16 -8.99 0.86 17.99
CA PHE A 16 -9.31 1.10 16.60
C PHE A 16 -8.25 0.47 15.71
N VAL A 17 -8.65 -0.11 14.58
CA VAL A 17 -7.76 -0.88 13.67
C VAL A 17 -8.05 -0.56 12.21
N GLU A 18 -7.13 -0.83 11.28
CA GLU A 18 -7.41 -0.70 9.84
C GLU A 18 -8.27 -1.86 9.31
N TYR A 19 -7.74 -3.09 9.41
CA TYR A 19 -8.39 -4.32 8.95
C TYR A 19 -8.24 -5.43 10.00
N ALA A 20 -9.33 -5.74 10.69
CA ALA A 20 -9.27 -6.57 11.89
C ALA A 20 -8.60 -7.94 11.68
N PRO A 21 -8.90 -8.72 10.62
CA PRO A 21 -8.26 -10.02 10.41
C PRO A 21 -6.72 -9.96 10.34
N GLN A 22 -6.15 -8.92 9.74
CA GLN A 22 -4.69 -8.75 9.66
C GLN A 22 -4.12 -8.23 11.00
N THR A 23 -4.73 -7.18 11.57
CA THR A 23 -4.27 -6.58 12.85
C THR A 23 -4.26 -7.61 13.99
N ARG A 24 -5.16 -8.61 13.98
CA ARG A 24 -5.15 -9.73 14.96
C ARG A 24 -3.86 -10.54 14.96
N SER A 25 -3.17 -10.61 13.82
CA SER A 25 -1.95 -11.39 13.66
C SER A 25 -0.70 -10.55 13.87
N GLU A 26 -0.76 -9.25 13.56
CA GLU A 26 0.42 -8.39 13.42
C GLU A 26 0.50 -7.26 14.46
N GLY A 27 -0.65 -6.76 14.93
CA GLY A 27 -0.73 -5.57 15.78
C GLY A 27 -0.69 -5.86 17.27
N GLU A 28 -0.88 -4.84 18.08
CA GLU A 28 -0.89 -4.91 19.54
C GLU A 28 -1.96 -5.88 20.07
N ILE A 29 -3.12 -5.95 19.40
CA ILE A 29 -4.22 -6.85 19.80
C ILE A 29 -3.89 -8.34 19.69
N GLN A 30 -2.75 -8.74 19.11
CA GLN A 30 -2.25 -10.11 19.19
C GLN A 30 -2.01 -10.57 20.64
N GLN A 31 -1.87 -9.63 21.59
CA GLN A 31 -1.74 -9.89 23.03
C GLN A 31 -3.08 -10.20 23.72
N LEU A 32 -4.21 -10.04 23.01
CA LEU A 32 -5.56 -10.17 23.54
C LEU A 32 -6.23 -11.45 23.00
N GLY A 33 -7.42 -11.76 23.53
CA GLY A 33 -8.22 -12.86 22.99
C GLY A 33 -8.66 -12.58 21.54
N PRO A 34 -8.87 -13.62 20.71
CA PRO A 34 -9.23 -13.46 19.30
C PRO A 34 -10.53 -12.66 19.10
N GLU A 35 -11.45 -12.75 20.06
CA GLU A 35 -12.75 -12.05 20.06
C GLU A 35 -12.74 -10.72 20.83
N HIS A 36 -11.58 -10.23 21.29
CA HIS A 36 -11.53 -8.98 22.05
C HIS A 36 -12.05 -7.82 21.20
N PRO A 37 -13.06 -7.04 21.63
CA PRO A 37 -13.72 -6.08 20.75
C PRO A 37 -12.77 -5.01 20.21
N VAL A 38 -12.85 -4.75 18.91
CA VAL A 38 -12.18 -3.64 18.22
C VAL A 38 -13.17 -2.95 17.28
N THR A 39 -12.88 -1.73 16.87
CA THR A 39 -13.67 -1.03 15.85
C THR A 39 -12.78 -0.70 14.66
N GLU A 40 -13.16 -1.15 13.47
CA GLU A 40 -12.42 -0.79 12.25
C GLU A 40 -12.63 0.69 11.92
N LEU A 41 -11.54 1.39 11.56
CA LEU A 41 -11.54 2.84 11.35
C LEU A 41 -12.56 3.27 10.29
N ARG A 42 -12.80 2.44 9.27
CA ARG A 42 -13.82 2.67 8.25
C ARG A 42 -15.23 2.88 8.81
N GLU A 43 -15.58 2.19 9.89
CA GLU A 43 -16.92 2.30 10.50
C GLU A 43 -17.10 3.66 11.20
N ILE A 44 -16.00 4.26 11.65
CA ILE A 44 -16.00 5.59 12.27
C ILE A 44 -16.08 6.67 11.20
N LEU A 45 -15.24 6.54 10.17
CA LEU A 45 -15.22 7.49 9.05
C LEU A 45 -16.54 7.49 8.27
N ALA A 46 -17.22 6.34 8.18
CA ALA A 46 -18.55 6.22 7.59
C ALA A 46 -19.69 6.69 8.53
N GLY A 47 -19.41 6.99 9.79
CA GLY A 47 -20.41 7.42 10.78
C GLY A 47 -21.28 6.29 11.35
N HIS A 48 -20.94 5.02 11.10
CA HIS A 48 -21.67 3.87 11.64
C HIS A 48 -21.36 3.60 13.11
N ARG A 49 -20.16 3.96 13.57
CA ARG A 49 -19.68 3.77 14.95
C ARG A 49 -19.06 5.06 15.48
N PRO A 50 -19.23 5.38 16.77
CA PRO A 50 -18.54 6.52 17.35
C PRO A 50 -17.03 6.25 17.45
N GLY A 51 -16.22 7.30 17.32
CA GLY A 51 -14.82 7.28 17.72
C GLY A 51 -14.66 7.42 19.23
N ARG A 52 -13.95 8.47 19.67
CA ARG A 52 -13.82 8.82 21.09
C ARG A 52 -15.18 9.14 21.72
N ILE A 53 -15.53 8.48 22.84
CA ILE A 53 -16.83 8.66 23.51
C ILE A 53 -16.79 9.58 24.74
N SER A 54 -15.62 9.87 25.31
CA SER A 54 -15.48 10.77 26.46
C SER A 54 -14.08 11.40 26.51
N LYS A 55 -13.93 12.44 27.35
CA LYS A 55 -12.62 13.10 27.59
C LYS A 55 -11.63 12.17 28.28
N ASP A 56 -12.12 11.30 29.17
CA ASP A 56 -11.30 10.39 29.96
C ASP A 56 -11.01 9.06 29.23
N ALA A 57 -11.61 8.85 28.05
CA ALA A 57 -11.38 7.63 27.27
C ALA A 57 -9.92 7.53 26.82
N ILE A 58 -9.30 6.37 27.07
CA ILE A 58 -8.03 6.02 26.44
C ILE A 58 -8.36 5.41 25.07
N THR A 59 -7.73 5.92 24.01
CA THR A 59 -7.95 5.45 22.64
C THR A 59 -6.64 5.01 22.03
N ILE A 60 -6.63 3.85 21.39
CA ILE A 60 -5.46 3.32 20.69
C ILE A 60 -5.88 3.08 19.25
N PHE A 61 -5.10 3.63 18.33
CA PHE A 61 -5.12 3.17 16.94
C PHE A 61 -3.97 2.17 16.79
N ASP A 62 -4.32 0.90 16.72
CA ASP A 62 -3.39 -0.21 16.56
C ASP A 62 -3.11 -0.37 15.06
N SER A 63 -2.11 0.39 14.60
CA SER A 63 -1.79 0.53 13.17
C SER A 63 -0.71 -0.46 12.75
N VAL A 64 -1.02 -1.23 11.71
CA VAL A 64 -0.09 -2.18 11.07
C VAL A 64 0.11 -1.89 9.58
N GLY A 65 -0.69 -0.98 9.02
CA GLY A 65 -0.75 -0.69 7.58
C GLY A 65 -1.62 -1.69 6.82
N PHE A 66 -2.47 -1.17 5.93
CA PHE A 66 -3.28 -1.99 5.02
C PHE A 66 -3.20 -1.48 3.58
N ALA A 67 -3.30 -2.40 2.61
CA ALA A 67 -3.04 -2.14 1.18
C ALA A 67 -3.85 -0.98 0.56
N ILE A 68 -4.98 -0.60 1.16
CA ILE A 68 -5.77 0.55 0.70
C ILE A 68 -5.03 1.88 0.88
N GLU A 69 -4.17 1.99 1.90
CA GLU A 69 -3.35 3.18 2.17
C GLU A 69 -2.30 3.35 1.07
N ASP A 70 -1.54 2.29 0.77
CA ASP A 70 -0.57 2.26 -0.32
C ASP A 70 -1.23 2.55 -1.67
N PHE A 71 -2.37 1.90 -1.95
CA PHE A 71 -3.13 2.14 -3.17
C PHE A 71 -3.55 3.60 -3.32
N SER A 72 -4.02 4.21 -2.23
CA SER A 72 -4.45 5.61 -2.22
C SER A 72 -3.29 6.56 -2.52
N VAL A 73 -2.13 6.32 -1.89
CA VAL A 73 -0.90 7.10 -2.15
C VAL A 73 -0.40 6.89 -3.57
N LEU A 74 -0.39 5.65 -4.09
CA LEU A 74 0.05 5.37 -5.46
C LEU A 74 -0.81 6.08 -6.50
N ARG A 75 -2.13 6.19 -6.28
CA ARG A 75 -3.02 6.97 -7.15
C ARG A 75 -2.68 8.45 -7.13
N LEU A 76 -2.48 9.02 -5.94
CA LEU A 76 -2.08 10.42 -5.80
C LEU A 76 -0.74 10.69 -6.48
N LEU A 77 0.27 9.87 -6.21
CA LEU A 77 1.60 9.99 -6.81
C LEU A 77 1.55 9.89 -8.33
N ARG A 78 0.76 8.96 -8.88
CA ARG A 78 0.55 8.85 -10.33
C ARG A 78 -0.04 10.13 -10.92
N ASP A 79 -1.04 10.71 -10.27
CA ASP A 79 -1.72 11.89 -10.78
C ASP A 79 -0.80 13.12 -10.72
N LEU A 80 -0.04 13.28 -9.63
CA LEU A 80 0.98 14.33 -9.49
C LEU A 80 2.15 14.16 -10.47
N ALA A 81 2.60 12.93 -10.71
CA ALA A 81 3.67 12.64 -11.68
C ALA A 81 3.25 13.07 -13.09
N ARG A 82 1.98 12.83 -13.47
CA ARG A 82 1.43 13.29 -14.75
C ARG A 82 1.32 14.81 -14.85
N GLU A 83 0.89 15.48 -13.79
CA GLU A 83 0.78 16.94 -13.75
C GLU A 83 2.14 17.64 -13.83
N THR A 84 3.15 17.07 -13.17
CA THR A 84 4.49 17.68 -13.07
C THR A 84 5.48 17.19 -14.13
N GLY A 85 5.10 16.21 -14.96
CA GLY A 85 6.00 15.60 -15.95
C GLY A 85 7.16 14.81 -15.34
N VAL A 86 7.04 14.39 -14.07
CA VAL A 86 8.08 13.61 -13.37
C VAL A 86 7.91 12.12 -13.66
N GLY A 87 9.01 11.45 -13.96
CA GLY A 87 9.07 10.01 -14.21
C GLY A 87 9.61 9.68 -15.60
N ARG A 88 9.72 8.37 -15.89
CA ARG A 88 10.08 7.87 -17.22
C ARG A 88 9.32 6.59 -17.50
N ASN A 89 9.04 6.33 -18.77
CA ASN A 89 8.50 5.05 -19.19
C ASN A 89 9.60 3.97 -19.09
N ILE A 90 9.21 2.79 -18.64
CA ILE A 90 10.04 1.60 -18.62
C ILE A 90 9.23 0.45 -19.21
N GLU A 91 9.88 -0.39 -19.99
CA GLU A 91 9.29 -1.64 -20.49
C GLU A 91 9.35 -2.69 -19.37
N LEU A 92 8.31 -2.72 -18.53
CA LEU A 92 8.24 -3.65 -17.40
C LEU A 92 7.72 -5.04 -17.80
N ILE A 93 6.86 -5.09 -18.82
CA ILE A 93 6.19 -6.31 -19.29
C ILE A 93 6.50 -6.46 -20.78
N ALA A 94 6.72 -7.70 -21.22
CA ALA A 94 6.93 -8.03 -22.62
C ALA A 94 5.63 -7.87 -23.45
N GLU A 95 5.73 -7.24 -24.61
CA GLU A 95 4.62 -7.02 -25.54
C GLU A 95 4.95 -7.56 -26.96
N PRO A 96 5.04 -8.90 -27.16
CA PRO A 96 5.28 -9.47 -28.48
C PRO A 96 4.05 -9.30 -29.40
N ALA A 97 4.29 -9.23 -30.71
CA ALA A 97 3.22 -9.10 -31.71
C ALA A 97 2.27 -10.31 -31.72
N ASP A 98 2.82 -11.52 -31.57
CA ASP A 98 2.04 -12.71 -31.22
C ASP A 98 2.16 -12.93 -29.70
N PRO A 99 1.06 -12.82 -28.93
CA PRO A 99 1.09 -13.00 -27.47
C PRO A 99 1.51 -14.42 -27.04
N LYS A 100 1.56 -15.38 -27.97
CA LYS A 100 2.06 -16.74 -27.72
C LYS A 100 3.53 -16.92 -28.10
N ASP A 101 4.13 -15.99 -28.83
CA ASP A 101 5.52 -16.07 -29.28
C ASP A 101 6.43 -15.13 -28.49
N LEU A 102 6.70 -15.49 -27.24
CA LEU A 102 7.65 -14.75 -26.41
C LEU A 102 9.10 -14.89 -26.94
N PHE A 103 9.41 -15.96 -27.69
CA PHE A 103 10.73 -16.19 -28.26
C PHE A 103 11.08 -15.18 -29.37
N SER A 104 10.08 -14.59 -30.02
CA SER A 104 10.27 -13.50 -31.00
C SER A 104 11.03 -12.30 -30.43
N LEU A 105 11.02 -12.09 -29.11
CA LEU A 105 11.72 -11.00 -28.43
C LEU A 105 13.20 -11.31 -28.13
N LEU A 106 13.65 -12.55 -28.35
CA LEU A 106 15.05 -12.91 -28.18
C LEU A 106 15.85 -12.45 -29.40
N HIS A 107 16.84 -11.59 -29.18
CA HIS A 107 17.87 -11.36 -30.18
C HIS A 107 18.87 -12.52 -30.18
N PRO A 108 19.36 -12.98 -31.35
CA PRO A 108 20.51 -13.89 -31.39
C PRO A 108 21.64 -13.29 -30.55
N LEU A 109 22.24 -14.09 -29.68
CA LEU A 109 23.37 -13.69 -28.85
C LEU A 109 24.59 -13.49 -29.75
N ASP A 110 24.75 -12.33 -30.39
CA ASP A 110 25.99 -12.01 -31.10
C ASP A 110 26.39 -10.54 -30.90
N ALA A 111 27.56 -10.42 -30.25
CA ALA A 111 28.59 -9.41 -30.47
C ALA A 111 28.27 -7.91 -30.25
N GLU A 112 28.88 -7.41 -29.17
CA GLU A 112 29.29 -6.03 -28.87
C GLU A 112 28.30 -5.10 -28.15
N ARG A 113 28.76 -4.65 -26.97
CA ARG A 113 28.22 -3.54 -26.19
C ARG A 113 28.63 -2.22 -26.85
N GLU A 114 27.69 -1.30 -27.00
CA GLU A 114 27.75 0.15 -26.63
C GLU A 114 26.80 0.97 -27.52
N ASP A 115 25.70 1.47 -26.92
CA ASP A 115 25.28 2.89 -26.99
C ASP A 115 23.97 3.10 -26.21
N ASP A 116 24.11 3.43 -24.93
CA ASP A 116 23.03 3.78 -23.99
C ASP A 116 22.63 5.26 -24.08
N ALA A 117 22.59 5.85 -25.29
CA ALA A 117 22.44 7.31 -25.44
C ALA A 117 21.46 7.81 -26.51
N SER A 118 20.81 6.95 -27.31
CA SER A 118 20.03 7.45 -28.49
C SER A 118 18.54 7.15 -28.51
N LEU A 119 17.94 6.63 -27.43
CA LEU A 119 16.49 6.36 -27.36
C LEU A 119 15.76 7.36 -26.46
N VAL A 120 15.98 8.65 -26.70
CA VAL A 120 15.01 9.69 -26.33
C VAL A 120 14.55 10.36 -27.62
N ARG A 121 13.60 9.72 -28.32
CA ARG A 121 12.80 10.43 -29.31
C ARG A 121 11.73 11.21 -28.55
N THR A 122 11.96 12.51 -28.42
CA THR A 122 10.91 13.49 -28.14
C THR A 122 9.86 13.41 -29.24
N GLU A 123 8.69 12.88 -28.91
CA GLU A 123 7.47 13.21 -29.63
C GLU A 123 6.60 14.09 -28.74
N GLN A 124 6.56 15.37 -29.11
CA GLN A 124 5.64 16.38 -28.62
C GLN A 124 4.60 16.60 -29.73
N PRO A 125 3.30 16.56 -29.46
CA PRO A 125 2.32 17.17 -30.35
C PRO A 125 1.66 18.41 -29.73
N ALA A 126 1.19 19.25 -30.66
CA ALA A 126 0.71 20.62 -30.53
C ALA A 126 -0.60 20.81 -29.75
#